data_AF-A0A946UAG1-F1
#
_entry.id   AF-A0A946UAG1-F1
#
_cell.length_a   1.000
_cell.length_b   1.000
_cell.length_c   1.000
_cell.angle_alpha   90.00
_cell.angle_beta   90.00
_cell.angle_gamma   90.00
#
_symmetry.space_group_name_H-M   'P 1'
#
loop_
_entity.id
_entity.type
_entity.pdbx_description
1 polymer ?
#
loop_
_entity_poly.entity_id
_entity_poly.type
_entity_poly.pdbx_seq_one_letter_code
_entity_poly.pdbx_strand_id
1 'polypeptide(L)' 'MNQISKHDATRIFLTQSQIANSCGITRGAVAQWPEILPQRLGDMVIGAAIRTGTPIPEDILDKFRGRQLIRQA' A
#
# COMPACT_ATOMS: atom_id res chain seq x y z
N MET A 1 -12.11 8.32 4.32
CA MET A 1 -10.76 7.93 4.78
C MET A 1 -10.09 7.15 3.66
N ASN A 2 -8.94 7.63 3.19
CA ASN A 2 -8.27 7.16 1.96
C ASN A 2 -7.39 5.93 2.26
N GLN A 3 -8.01 4.79 2.54
CA GLN A 3 -7.30 3.62 3.04
C GLN A 3 -7.07 2.59 1.94
N ILE A 4 -5.82 2.21 1.69
CA ILE A 4 -5.46 1.06 0.84
C ILE A 4 -5.58 -0.25 1.64
N SER A 5 -5.75 -1.39 0.97
CA SER A 5 -5.82 -2.69 1.65
C SER A 5 -4.47 -3.41 1.71
N LYS A 6 -4.41 -4.48 2.50
CA LYS A 6 -3.28 -5.41 2.53
C LYS A 6 -3.06 -6.07 1.17
N HIS A 7 -4.14 -6.35 0.44
CA HIS A 7 -4.09 -6.81 -0.94
C HIS A 7 -3.44 -5.75 -1.86
N ASP A 8 -3.78 -4.47 -1.72
CA ASP A 8 -3.16 -3.39 -2.50
C ASP A 8 -1.64 -3.31 -2.24
N ALA A 9 -1.20 -3.43 -0.99
CA ALA A 9 0.23 -3.52 -0.66
C ALA A 9 0.92 -4.72 -1.34
N THR A 10 0.20 -5.85 -1.45
CA THR A 10 0.68 -7.04 -2.14
C THR A 10 0.72 -6.85 -3.65
N ARG A 11 -0.17 -6.03 -4.24
CA ARG A 11 -0.11 -5.67 -5.66
C ARG A 11 1.11 -4.79 -5.98
N ILE A 12 1.53 -3.92 -5.06
CA ILE A 12 2.72 -3.07 -5.23
C ILE A 12 4.01 -3.91 -5.14
N PHE A 13 4.11 -4.77 -4.12
CA PHE A 13 5.36 -5.46 -3.76
C PHE A 13 5.34 -6.97 -4.00
N LEU A 14 4.30 -7.52 -4.62
CA LEU A 14 4.08 -8.95 -4.95
C LEU A 14 3.98 -9.92 -3.76
N THR A 15 4.76 -9.74 -2.69
CA THR A 15 4.87 -10.67 -1.57
C THR A 15 5.02 -9.94 -0.23
N GLN A 16 4.56 -10.56 0.85
CA GLN A 16 4.74 -10.02 2.21
C GLN A 16 6.20 -9.86 2.61
N SER A 17 7.10 -10.71 2.08
CA SER A 17 8.53 -10.61 2.33
C SER A 17 9.13 -9.36 1.69
N GLN A 18 8.74 -9.03 0.45
CA GLN A 18 9.18 -7.81 -0.22
C GLN A 18 8.61 -6.56 0.46
N ILE A 19 7.33 -6.58 0.86
CA ILE A 19 6.74 -5.49 1.68
C ILE A 19 7.58 -5.25 2.93
N ALA A 20 7.88 -6.32 3.68
CA ALA A 20 8.63 -6.24 4.93
C ALA A 20 10.04 -5.64 4.71
N ASN A 21 10.76 -6.14 3.70
CA ASN A 21 12.10 -5.66 3.35
C ASN A 21 12.09 -4.18 2.95
N SER A 22 11.15 -3.74 2.09
CA SER A 22 11.05 -2.36 1.63
C SER A 22 10.57 -1.39 2.73
N CYS A 23 9.75 -1.88 3.66
CA CYS A 23 9.26 -1.10 4.80
C CYS A 23 10.24 -1.11 6.00
N GLY A 24 11.27 -1.95 6.00
CA GLY A 24 12.21 -2.08 7.12
C GLY A 24 11.61 -2.73 8.36
N ILE A 25 10.67 -3.67 8.19
CA ILE A 25 9.98 -4.39 9.27
C ILE A 25 10.05 -5.90 9.03
N THR A 26 9.51 -6.69 9.96
CA THR A 26 9.47 -8.15 9.81
C THR A 26 8.26 -8.59 8.98
N ARG A 27 8.39 -9.75 8.31
CA ARG A 27 7.25 -10.40 7.65
C ARG A 27 6.12 -10.73 8.62
N GLY A 28 6.46 -11.08 9.88
CA GLY A 28 5.48 -11.31 10.94
C GLY A 28 4.63 -10.06 11.24
N ALA A 29 5.25 -8.87 11.25
CA ALA A 29 4.51 -7.62 11.40
C ALA A 29 3.52 -7.40 10.23
N VAL A 30 3.95 -7.64 8.99
CA VAL A 30 3.06 -7.56 7.80
C VAL A 30 1.92 -8.58 7.89
N ALA A 31 2.20 -9.78 8.38
CA ALA A 31 1.17 -10.82 8.54
C ALA A 31 0.07 -10.39 9.52
N GLN A 32 0.40 -9.61 10.55
CA GLN A 32 -0.56 -9.09 11.54
C GLN A 32 -1.30 -7.83 11.07
N TRP A 33 -1.02 -7.30 9.87
CA TRP A 33 -1.76 -6.14 9.37
C TRP A 33 -3.24 -6.47 9.16
N PRO A 34 -4.15 -5.54 9.52
CA PRO A 34 -5.55 -5.64 9.19
C PRO A 34 -5.77 -5.62 7.67
N GLU A 35 -6.95 -6.04 7.20
CA GLU A 35 -7.26 -6.04 5.77
C GLU A 35 -7.28 -4.62 5.18
N ILE A 36 -7.89 -3.68 5.90
CA ILE A 36 -7.85 -2.25 5.57
C ILE A 36 -6.71 -1.64 6.37
N LEU A 37 -5.71 -1.08 5.67
CA LEU A 37 -4.55 -0.51 6.32
C LEU A 37 -4.89 0.86 6.90
N PRO A 38 -4.64 1.09 8.21
CA PRO A 38 -4.65 2.43 8.79
C PRO A 38 -3.73 3.35 8.01
N GLN A 39 -4.03 4.64 7.99
CA GLN A 39 -3.28 5.66 7.24
C GLN A 39 -1.77 5.52 7.42
N ARG A 40 -1.30 5.35 8.67
CA ARG A 40 0.12 5.17 9.00
C ARG A 40 0.77 3.99 8.25
N LEU A 41 0.08 2.86 8.12
CA LEU A 41 0.59 1.70 7.38
C LEU A 41 0.53 1.94 5.87
N GLY A 42 -0.53 2.60 5.39
CA GLY A 42 -0.64 3.04 4.00
C GLY A 42 0.52 3.97 3.59
N ASP A 43 0.78 5.02 4.38
CA ASP A 43 1.87 5.97 4.17
C ASP A 43 3.23 5.27 4.15
N MET A 44 3.42 4.27 5.03
CA MET A 44 4.65 3.48 5.08
C MET A 44 4.85 2.67 3.80
N VAL A 45 3.80 2.00 3.29
CA VAL A 45 3.85 1.22 2.04
C VAL A 45 4.13 2.13 0.84
N ILE A 46 3.41 3.24 0.71
CA ILE A 46 3.59 4.18 -0.39
C ILE A 46 4.97 4.84 -0.32
N GLY A 47 5.39 5.27 0.87
CA GLY A 47 6.71 5.83 1.10
C GLY A 47 7.82 4.82 0.80
N ALA A 48 7.64 3.55 1.14
CA ALA A 48 8.57 2.48 0.76
C ALA A 48 8.67 2.35 -0.76
N ALA A 49 7.55 2.32 -1.47
CA ALA A 49 7.52 2.16 -2.91
C ALA A 49 8.23 3.33 -3.61
N ILE A 50 8.01 4.56 -3.15
CA ILE A 50 8.71 5.75 -3.66
C ILE A 50 10.22 5.64 -3.41
N ARG A 51 10.64 5.28 -2.18
CA ARG A 51 12.07 5.15 -1.83
C ARG A 51 12.78 4.07 -2.65
N THR A 52 12.10 2.98 -2.97
CA THR A 52 12.68 1.86 -3.72
C THR A 52 12.49 1.96 -5.23
N GLY A 53 11.80 3.00 -5.72
CA GLY A 53 11.44 3.14 -7.13
C GLY A 53 10.46 2.06 -7.62
N THR A 54 9.69 1.45 -6.71
CA THR A 54 8.68 0.44 -7.06
C THR A 54 7.46 1.11 -7.68
N PRO A 55 7.01 0.71 -8.88
CA PRO A 55 5.82 1.27 -9.50
C PRO A 55 4.58 1.07 -8.63
N ILE A 56 3.79 2.14 -8.47
CA ILE A 56 2.51 2.11 -7.77
C ILE A 56 1.40 2.18 -8.82
N PRO A 57 0.51 1.17 -8.89
CA PRO A 57 -0.66 1.24 -9.78
C PRO A 57 -1.51 2.49 -9.52
N GLU A 58 -1.96 3.17 -10.59
CA GLU A 58 -2.67 4.45 -10.46
C GLU A 58 -3.97 4.31 -9.66
N ASP A 59 -4.68 3.19 -9.79
CA ASP A 59 -5.90 2.93 -9.02
C ASP A 59 -5.65 2.88 -7.50
N ILE A 60 -4.50 2.34 -7.09
CA ILE A 60 -4.07 2.32 -5.67
C ILE A 60 -3.65 3.72 -5.23
N LEU A 61 -2.96 4.45 -6.10
CA LEU A 61 -2.50 5.80 -5.82
C LEU A 61 -3.67 6.79 -5.68
N ASP A 62 -4.70 6.67 -6.51
CA ASP A 62 -5.94 7.45 -6.41
C ASP A 62 -6.71 7.12 -5.13
N LYS A 63 -6.82 5.82 -4.80
CA LYS A 63 -7.41 5.36 -3.54
C LYS A 63 -6.69 5.93 -2.33
N PHE A 64 -5.35 5.96 -2.35
CA PHE A 64 -4.51 6.54 -1.30
C PHE A 64 -4.64 8.07 -1.22
N ARG A 65 -4.73 8.75 -2.36
CA ARG A 65 -4.96 10.21 -2.44
C ARG A 65 -6.39 10.61 -2.08
N GLY A 66 -7.33 9.67 -2.08
CA GLY A 66 -8.76 9.96 -1.90
C GLY A 66 -9.41 10.62 -3.10
N ARG A 67 -8.79 10.49 -4.28
CA ARG A 67 -9.44 10.87 -5.52
C ARG A 67 -10.38 9.73 -5.88
N GLN A 68 -11.66 9.89 -5.53
CA GLN A 68 -12.68 9.02 -6.08
C GLN A 68 -12.79 9.39 -7.56
N LEU A 69 -12.39 8.47 -8.46
CA LEU A 69 -12.64 8.58 -9.89
C LEU A 69 -14.15 8.84 -10.04
N ILE A 70 -14.52 10.08 -10.32
CA ILE A 70 -15.90 10.45 -10.61
C ILE A 70 -16.23 9.67 -11.87
N ARG A 71 -16.97 8.57 -11.71
CA ARG A 71 -17.60 7.88 -12.83
C ARG A 71 -18.55 8.88 -13.46
N GLN A 72 -18.11 9.52 -14.54
CA GLN A 72 -19.04 10.13 -15.49
C GLN A 72 -19.55 8.99 -16.38
N ALA A 73 -20.83 8.67 -16.20
CA ALA A 73 -21.68 8.00 -17.18
C ALA A 73 -23.11 8.46 -16.90
#